data_AF-A0A2H0L2G4-F1
#
_entry.id   AF-A0A2H0L2G4-F1
#
_cell.length_a   1.000
_cell.length_b   1.000
_cell.length_c   1.000
_cell.angle_alpha   90.00
_cell.angle_beta   90.00
_cell.angle_gamma   90.00
#
_symmetry.space_group_name_H-M   'P 1'
#
loop_
_entity.id
_entity.type
_entity.pdbx_description
1 polymer ?
#
loop_
_entity_poly.entity_id
_entity_poly.type
_entity_poly.pdbx_seq_one_letter_code
_entity_poly.pdbx_strand_id
1 'polypeptide(L)'
;MTNTTKSTLVTLLALSLLIVGTSVVSAQDANKATGQFLRSPWGNPESVKAVEQGDFNAWRDAVAPKATFDALVKANKLKADGDLKGAKAVLDEAGVKGPMGGGQHMMFRGESQNHEAIHAAIENNEFTAWKAAMADLPNADKFVTEENFNSMVKMHELKESGDKEGLRTLRMDRLKK
;
A
#
# COMPACT_ATOMS: atom_id res chain seq x y z
N MET A 1 29.15 52.57 4.80
CA MET A 1 29.98 51.53 4.16
C MET A 1 29.73 50.21 4.90
N THR A 2 29.01 49.28 4.25
CA THR A 2 29.22 47.80 4.18
C THR A 2 30.17 47.17 5.23
N ASN A 3 29.93 46.04 5.91
CA ASN A 3 29.16 44.82 5.58
C ASN A 3 29.02 43.89 6.82
N THR A 4 27.92 43.12 6.85
CA THR A 4 27.79 41.65 7.08
C THR A 4 28.91 40.93 7.88
N THR A 5 28.65 40.04 8.85
CA THR A 5 27.98 38.73 8.69
C THR A 5 27.68 38.10 10.06
N LYS A 6 26.46 37.57 10.23
CA LYS A 6 26.06 36.68 11.34
C LYS A 6 26.56 35.26 11.03
N SER A 7 27.21 34.59 11.96
CA SER A 7 27.40 33.13 11.89
C SER A 7 26.90 32.50 13.18
N THR A 8 25.72 31.90 13.08
CA THR A 8 25.05 31.10 14.10
C THR A 8 25.77 29.77 14.25
N LEU A 9 26.39 29.56 15.41
CA LEU A 9 26.77 28.25 15.94
C LEU A 9 25.48 27.43 16.18
N VAL A 10 25.26 26.41 15.35
CA VAL A 10 24.26 25.36 15.63
C VAL A 10 24.99 24.24 16.33
N THR A 11 24.68 24.11 17.60
CA THR A 11 25.17 23.10 18.55
C THR A 11 24.88 21.69 18.04
N LEU A 12 25.91 20.83 18.13
CA LEU A 12 25.84 19.39 17.90
C LEU A 12 24.72 18.75 18.74
N LEU A 13 23.89 17.94 18.09
CA LEU A 13 23.14 16.88 18.74
C LEU A 13 23.59 15.57 18.09
N ALA A 14 24.45 14.87 18.84
CA ALA A 14 24.89 13.53 18.54
C ALA A 14 23.70 12.56 18.59
N LEU A 15 23.50 11.78 17.54
CA LEU A 15 22.87 10.48 17.67
C LEU A 15 23.89 9.43 17.21
N SER A 16 24.56 8.87 18.22
CA SER A 16 25.41 7.70 18.16
C SER A 16 24.64 6.48 17.68
N LEU A 17 25.02 5.92 16.53
CA LEU A 17 24.81 4.52 16.23
C LEU A 17 26.16 3.81 16.31
N LEU A 18 26.38 3.27 17.51
CA LEU A 18 27.48 2.40 17.86
C LEU A 18 27.16 1.02 17.27
N ILE A 19 27.82 0.67 16.16
CA ILE A 19 27.99 -0.72 15.75
C ILE A 19 29.47 -1.03 15.90
N VAL A 20 29.84 -1.54 17.07
CA VAL A 20 31.10 -2.29 17.22
C VAL A 20 30.82 -3.70 16.72
N GLY A 21 31.42 -4.02 15.59
CA GLY A 21 31.32 -5.29 14.90
C GLY A 21 32.09 -5.19 13.60
N THR A 22 33.42 -5.16 13.71
CA THR A 22 34.35 -5.17 12.58
C THR A 22 34.11 -6.39 11.72
N SER A 23 33.36 -6.22 10.64
CA SER A 23 33.72 -6.86 9.38
C SER A 23 33.95 -5.72 8.41
N VAL A 24 35.21 -5.57 7.99
CA VAL A 24 35.56 -4.82 6.79
C VAL A 24 34.92 -5.59 5.64
N VAL A 25 33.61 -5.45 5.46
CA VAL A 25 33.03 -5.59 4.13
C VAL A 25 33.65 -4.41 3.40
N SER A 26 34.68 -4.71 2.61
CA SER A 26 35.32 -3.71 1.78
C SER A 26 34.22 -2.92 1.10
N ALA A 27 34.36 -1.59 1.00
CA ALA A 27 33.36 -0.76 0.31
C ALA A 27 33.01 -1.31 -1.09
N GLN A 28 33.85 -2.15 -1.67
CA GLN A 28 33.65 -2.93 -2.89
C GLN A 28 32.51 -3.96 -2.84
N ASP A 29 32.25 -4.64 -1.71
CA ASP A 29 31.24 -5.69 -1.61
C ASP A 29 29.86 -5.17 -1.18
N ALA A 30 29.81 -4.11 -0.37
CA ALA A 30 28.58 -3.33 -0.17
C ALA A 30 28.12 -2.74 -1.52
N ASN A 31 29.04 -2.18 -2.30
CA ASN A 31 28.75 -1.59 -3.61
C ASN A 31 28.33 -2.63 -4.68
N LYS A 32 28.67 -3.91 -4.54
CA LYS A 32 28.13 -4.97 -5.42
C LYS A 32 26.66 -5.27 -5.13
N ALA A 33 26.27 -5.38 -3.86
CA ALA A 33 24.88 -5.66 -3.48
C ALA A 33 23.97 -4.45 -3.77
N THR A 34 24.42 -3.23 -3.46
CA THR A 34 23.68 -2.01 -3.81
C THR A 34 23.73 -1.73 -5.31
N GLY A 35 24.87 -1.97 -5.97
CA GLY A 35 25.03 -1.80 -7.41
C GLY A 35 24.19 -2.76 -8.24
N GLN A 36 23.96 -4.00 -7.79
CA GLN A 36 23.07 -4.95 -8.46
C GLN A 36 21.58 -4.60 -8.31
N PHE A 37 21.19 -4.00 -7.19
CA PHE A 37 19.84 -3.45 -6.99
C PHE A 37 19.62 -2.16 -7.81
N LEU A 38 20.62 -1.28 -7.86
CA LEU A 38 20.58 -0.01 -8.60
C LEU A 38 20.71 -0.20 -10.13
N ARG A 39 21.40 -1.25 -10.61
CA ARG A 39 21.49 -1.63 -12.03
C ARG A 39 20.35 -2.52 -12.52
N SER A 40 19.41 -2.85 -11.64
CA SER A 40 18.19 -3.53 -12.01
C SER A 40 17.37 -2.67 -12.98
N PRO A 41 16.58 -3.23 -13.91
CA PRO A 41 15.62 -2.48 -14.74
C PRO A 41 14.62 -1.64 -13.91
N TRP A 42 14.59 -1.87 -12.60
CA TRP A 42 13.74 -1.25 -11.60
C TRP A 42 14.43 -0.12 -10.80
N GLY A 43 15.73 0.14 -11.02
CA GLY A 43 16.46 1.23 -10.39
C GLY A 43 16.17 2.58 -11.04
N ASN A 44 15.80 3.61 -10.25
CA ASN A 44 15.64 4.97 -10.75
C ASN A 44 17.02 5.54 -11.15
N PRO A 45 17.26 5.96 -12.42
CA PRO A 45 18.54 6.51 -12.85
C PRO A 45 19.06 7.68 -11.98
N GLU A 46 18.15 8.48 -11.42
CA GLU A 46 18.51 9.59 -10.55
C GLU A 46 18.98 9.13 -9.17
N SER A 47 18.44 8.02 -8.64
CA SER A 47 18.95 7.45 -7.38
C SER A 47 20.32 6.79 -7.57
N VAL A 48 20.59 6.21 -8.74
CA VAL A 48 21.92 5.68 -9.09
C VAL A 48 22.95 6.80 -9.15
N LYS A 49 22.68 7.88 -9.90
CA LYS A 49 23.56 9.05 -9.99
C LYS A 49 23.84 9.67 -8.62
N ALA A 50 22.82 9.79 -7.78
CA ALA A 50 22.98 10.34 -6.44
C ALA A 50 23.90 9.49 -5.55
N VAL A 51 23.84 8.16 -5.66
CA VAL A 51 24.75 7.25 -4.95
C VAL A 51 26.18 7.38 -5.48
N GLU A 52 26.36 7.46 -6.80
CA GLU A 52 27.68 7.67 -7.42
C GLU A 52 28.34 9.00 -6.99
N GLN A 53 27.52 10.02 -6.72
CA GLN A 53 27.97 11.35 -6.27
C GLN A 53 28.09 11.47 -4.75
N GLY A 54 27.65 10.47 -3.97
CA GLY A 54 27.58 10.55 -2.51
C GLY A 54 26.55 11.56 -1.99
N ASP A 55 25.55 11.94 -2.80
CA ASP A 55 24.51 12.90 -2.42
C ASP A 55 23.30 12.18 -1.81
N PHE A 56 23.27 12.14 -0.47
CA PHE A 56 22.19 11.51 0.28
C PHE A 56 20.82 12.19 0.07
N ASN A 57 20.79 13.52 -0.08
CA ASN A 57 19.52 14.24 -0.22
C ASN A 57 18.93 13.99 -1.60
N ALA A 58 19.75 14.02 -2.65
CA ALA A 58 19.33 13.67 -4.00
C ALA A 58 18.87 12.20 -4.09
N TRP A 59 19.57 11.27 -3.42
CA TRP A 59 19.17 9.86 -3.40
C TRP A 59 17.82 9.68 -2.70
N ARG A 60 17.63 10.30 -1.54
CA ARG A 60 16.35 10.26 -0.79
C ARG A 60 15.21 10.78 -1.65
N ASP A 61 15.39 11.93 -2.29
CA ASP A 61 14.37 12.57 -3.09
C ASP A 61 14.07 11.78 -4.38
N ALA A 62 15.05 11.04 -4.91
CA ALA A 62 14.87 10.16 -6.07
C ALA A 62 14.23 8.80 -5.74
N VAL A 63 14.46 8.25 -4.55
CA VAL A 63 13.90 6.94 -4.13
C VAL A 63 12.51 7.07 -3.54
N ALA A 64 12.25 8.14 -2.80
CA ALA A 64 10.96 8.41 -2.21
C ALA A 64 10.77 9.93 -2.12
N PRO A 65 10.34 10.57 -3.22
CA PRO A 65 9.97 11.99 -3.17
C PRO A 65 9.03 12.23 -1.98
N LYS A 66 9.22 13.31 -1.22
CA LYS A 66 8.34 13.60 -0.07
C LYS A 66 6.86 13.57 -0.44
N ALA A 67 6.53 14.02 -1.65
CA ALA A 67 5.18 13.95 -2.23
C ALA A 67 4.62 12.51 -2.30
N THR A 68 5.47 11.53 -2.61
CA THR A 68 5.13 10.09 -2.60
C THR A 68 4.80 9.60 -1.19
N PHE A 69 5.53 10.03 -0.16
CA PHE A 69 5.25 9.67 1.22
C PHE A 69 3.91 10.25 1.71
N ASP A 70 3.67 11.54 1.46
CA ASP A 70 2.41 12.20 1.86
C ASP A 70 1.20 11.54 1.16
N ALA A 71 1.35 11.17 -0.11
CA ALA A 71 0.35 10.41 -0.85
C ALA A 71 0.10 9.02 -0.27
N LEU A 72 1.15 8.30 0.13
CA LEU A 72 1.03 6.99 0.80
C LEU A 72 0.29 7.10 2.13
N VAL A 73 0.60 8.12 2.95
CA VAL A 73 -0.11 8.37 4.22
C VAL A 73 -1.59 8.66 3.97
N LYS A 74 -1.90 9.55 3.02
CA LYS A 74 -3.28 9.90 2.67
C LYS A 74 -4.04 8.69 2.13
N ALA A 75 -3.45 7.93 1.21
CA ALA A 75 -4.04 6.71 0.67
C ALA A 75 -4.26 5.64 1.75
N ASN A 76 -3.37 5.51 2.74
CA ASN A 76 -3.54 4.56 3.83
C ASN A 76 -4.72 4.94 4.75
N LYS A 77 -4.92 6.24 5.02
CA LYS A 77 -6.10 6.72 5.75
C LYS A 77 -7.39 6.39 5.00
N LEU A 78 -7.44 6.70 3.70
CA LEU A 78 -8.58 6.38 2.86
C LEU A 78 -8.88 4.87 2.84
N LYS A 79 -7.84 4.02 2.77
CA LYS A 79 -8.01 2.56 2.89
C LYS A 79 -8.55 2.14 4.26
N ALA A 80 -8.08 2.74 5.34
CA ALA A 80 -8.56 2.46 6.71
C ALA A 80 -10.02 2.86 6.91
N ASP A 81 -10.50 3.82 6.11
CA ASP A 81 -11.89 4.28 6.07
C ASP A 81 -12.73 3.57 5.00
N GLY A 82 -12.14 2.61 4.27
CA GLY A 82 -12.82 1.80 3.26
C GLY A 82 -12.90 2.45 1.87
N ASP A 83 -12.40 3.67 1.70
CA ASP A 83 -12.32 4.36 0.41
C ASP A 83 -11.10 3.91 -0.41
N LEU A 84 -11.23 2.75 -1.04
CA LEU A 84 -10.20 2.19 -1.90
C LEU A 84 -10.01 2.98 -3.21
N LYS A 85 -11.07 3.63 -3.71
CA LYS A 85 -11.04 4.38 -4.97
C LYS A 85 -10.29 5.70 -4.79
N GLY A 86 -10.59 6.45 -3.73
CA GLY A 86 -9.86 7.65 -3.36
C GLY A 86 -8.40 7.35 -3.03
N ALA A 87 -8.13 6.25 -2.31
CA ALA A 87 -6.76 5.82 -2.05
C ALA A 87 -5.96 5.55 -3.33
N LYS A 88 -6.59 4.93 -4.34
CA LYS A 88 -5.95 4.70 -5.64
C LYS A 88 -5.68 6.01 -6.37
N ALA A 89 -6.67 6.90 -6.46
CA ALA A 89 -6.53 8.18 -7.15
C ALA A 89 -5.37 9.01 -6.60
N VAL A 90 -5.22 9.07 -5.28
CA VAL A 90 -4.09 9.76 -4.62
C VAL A 90 -2.73 9.16 -4.97
N LEU A 91 -2.64 7.83 -5.09
CA LEU A 91 -1.38 7.15 -5.45
C LEU A 91 -1.06 7.30 -6.94
N ASP A 92 -2.06 7.22 -7.80
CA ASP A 92 -1.90 7.45 -9.24
C ASP A 92 -1.43 8.88 -9.54
N GLU A 93 -2.06 9.88 -8.90
CA GLU A 93 -1.71 11.30 -9.02
C GLU A 93 -0.27 11.57 -8.55
N ALA A 94 0.15 10.89 -7.49
CA ALA A 94 1.51 10.97 -6.97
C ALA A 94 2.54 10.12 -7.75
N GLY A 95 2.13 9.48 -8.85
CA GLY A 95 3.00 8.64 -9.69
C GLY A 95 3.49 7.36 -8.98
N VAL A 96 2.89 7.00 -7.85
CA VAL A 96 3.27 5.85 -7.02
C VAL A 96 2.70 4.58 -7.65
N LYS A 97 3.42 4.06 -8.64
CA LYS A 97 3.17 2.73 -9.18
C LYS A 97 3.56 1.73 -8.09
N GLY A 98 2.59 1.02 -7.52
CA GLY A 98 2.87 -0.01 -6.51
C GLY A 98 3.85 -1.07 -7.05
N PRO A 99 4.46 -1.89 -6.18
CA PRO A 99 5.37 -2.99 -6.57
C PRO A 99 4.72 -4.02 -7.52
N MET A 100 3.42 -3.91 -7.74
CA MET A 100 2.66 -4.53 -8.84
C MET A 100 2.61 -3.59 -10.05
N GLY A 101 3.78 -3.15 -10.52
CA GLY A 101 3.96 -2.31 -11.70
C GLY A 101 3.72 -3.11 -12.97
N GLY A 102 2.47 -3.49 -13.20
CA GLY A 102 2.03 -4.18 -14.40
C GLY A 102 0.52 -4.21 -14.41
N GLY A 103 -0.10 -3.55 -15.38
CA GLY A 103 -1.55 -3.47 -15.58
C GLY A 103 -2.20 -4.80 -15.97
N GLN A 104 -1.90 -5.90 -15.25
CA GLN A 104 -2.36 -7.25 -15.56
C GLN A 104 -2.89 -8.05 -14.37
N HIS A 105 -2.86 -7.53 -13.13
CA HIS A 105 -3.48 -8.22 -11.98
C HIS A 105 -4.64 -7.46 -11.33
N MET A 106 -4.96 -6.25 -11.79
CA MET A 106 -6.20 -5.54 -11.43
C MET A 106 -7.23 -5.53 -12.57
N MET A 107 -7.09 -6.41 -13.56
CA MET A 107 -8.19 -6.78 -14.49
C MET A 107 -9.25 -7.68 -13.78
N PHE A 108 -9.35 -7.63 -12.45
CA PHE A 108 -10.32 -8.35 -11.64
C PHE A 108 -10.99 -7.46 -10.57
N ARG A 109 -11.01 -6.13 -10.75
CA ARG A 109 -11.77 -5.27 -9.84
C ARG A 109 -12.50 -4.13 -10.55
N GLY A 110 -13.70 -4.47 -11.06
CA GLY A 110 -14.77 -3.60 -11.54
C GLY A 110 -14.73 -3.38 -13.05
N GLU A 111 -15.72 -3.74 -13.87
CA GLU A 111 -17.16 -3.94 -13.68
C GLU A 111 -17.56 -5.34 -14.16
N SER A 112 -17.85 -6.29 -13.26
CA SER A 112 -18.75 -7.38 -13.65
C SER A 112 -20.14 -6.94 -13.24
N GLN A 113 -21.14 -7.10 -14.12
CA GLN A 113 -22.56 -6.88 -13.80
C GLN A 113 -22.96 -7.58 -12.49
N ASN A 114 -22.26 -8.67 -12.17
CA ASN A 114 -22.45 -9.44 -10.95
C ASN A 114 -22.09 -8.66 -9.67
N HIS A 115 -21.16 -7.69 -9.69
CA HIS A 115 -20.78 -6.97 -8.48
C HIS A 115 -21.93 -6.11 -7.92
N GLU A 116 -22.64 -5.38 -8.77
CA GLU A 116 -23.80 -4.59 -8.36
C GLU A 116 -24.95 -5.50 -7.89
N ALA A 117 -25.23 -6.58 -8.61
CA ALA A 117 -26.24 -7.55 -8.23
C ALA A 117 -25.91 -8.24 -6.89
N ILE A 118 -24.64 -8.58 -6.65
CA ILE A 118 -24.16 -9.14 -5.37
C ILE A 118 -24.34 -8.12 -4.25
N HIS A 119 -23.98 -6.85 -4.47
CA HIS A 119 -24.12 -5.81 -3.46
C HIS A 119 -25.58 -5.58 -3.09
N ALA A 120 -26.44 -5.39 -4.09
CA ALA A 120 -27.88 -5.19 -3.88
C ALA A 120 -28.52 -6.38 -3.15
N ALA A 121 -28.13 -7.61 -3.51
CA ALA A 121 -28.63 -8.80 -2.83
C ALA A 121 -28.18 -8.90 -1.37
N ILE A 122 -26.97 -8.44 -1.03
CA ILE A 122 -26.50 -8.38 0.36
C ILE A 122 -27.26 -7.29 1.13
N GLU A 123 -27.41 -6.11 0.54
CA GLU A 123 -28.11 -4.96 1.14
C GLU A 123 -29.59 -5.27 1.42
N ASN A 124 -30.25 -5.99 0.50
CA ASN A 124 -31.65 -6.41 0.65
C ASN A 124 -31.82 -7.74 1.39
N ASN A 125 -30.73 -8.38 1.85
CA ASN A 125 -30.74 -9.68 2.50
C ASN A 125 -31.40 -10.80 1.66
N GLU A 126 -31.16 -10.81 0.34
CA GLU A 126 -31.74 -11.73 -0.64
C GLU A 126 -30.77 -12.86 -1.05
N PHE A 127 -30.76 -13.97 -0.30
CA PHE A 127 -29.87 -15.11 -0.58
C PHE A 127 -30.01 -15.68 -2.00
N THR A 128 -31.25 -15.79 -2.51
CA THR A 128 -31.49 -16.35 -3.85
C THR A 128 -30.94 -15.45 -4.96
N ALA A 129 -31.08 -14.12 -4.82
CA ALA A 129 -30.52 -13.15 -5.77
C ALA A 129 -28.98 -13.17 -5.72
N TRP A 130 -28.41 -13.24 -4.52
CA TRP A 130 -26.97 -13.36 -4.32
C TRP A 130 -26.41 -14.64 -4.95
N LYS A 131 -27.08 -15.77 -4.71
CA LYS A 131 -26.71 -17.07 -5.29
C LYS A 131 -26.74 -17.04 -6.81
N ALA A 132 -27.75 -16.42 -7.41
CA ALA A 132 -27.84 -16.26 -8.85
C ALA A 132 -26.69 -15.38 -9.40
N ALA A 133 -26.39 -14.26 -8.75
CA ALA A 133 -25.31 -13.35 -9.15
C ALA A 133 -23.91 -13.97 -9.00
N MET A 134 -23.74 -14.93 -8.09
CA MET A 134 -22.48 -15.65 -7.86
C MET A 134 -22.33 -16.92 -8.71
N ALA A 135 -23.38 -17.37 -9.42
CA ALA A 135 -23.43 -18.69 -10.05
C ALA A 135 -22.34 -18.92 -11.11
N ASP A 136 -21.95 -17.87 -11.83
CA ASP A 136 -20.96 -17.94 -12.91
C ASP A 136 -19.52 -17.78 -12.43
N LEU A 137 -19.30 -17.64 -11.11
CA LEU A 137 -17.97 -17.48 -10.56
C LEU A 137 -17.23 -18.84 -10.46
N PRO A 138 -15.92 -18.87 -10.75
CA PRO A 138 -15.12 -20.05 -10.48
C PRO A 138 -15.22 -20.48 -9.01
N ASN A 139 -15.51 -21.77 -8.76
CA ASN A 139 -15.75 -22.35 -7.44
C ASN A 139 -17.01 -21.83 -6.70
N ALA A 140 -18.04 -21.36 -7.42
CA ALA A 140 -19.31 -20.94 -6.80
C ALA A 140 -19.88 -22.00 -5.84
N ASP A 141 -19.77 -23.28 -6.18
CA ASP A 141 -20.19 -24.42 -5.36
C ASP A 141 -19.56 -24.44 -3.95
N LYS A 142 -18.34 -23.92 -3.79
CA LYS A 142 -17.63 -23.88 -2.51
C LYS A 142 -17.95 -22.66 -1.67
N PHE A 143 -18.30 -21.55 -2.32
CA PHE A 143 -18.46 -20.26 -1.65
C PHE A 143 -19.92 -19.81 -1.52
N VAL A 144 -20.83 -20.29 -2.38
CA VAL A 144 -22.24 -19.92 -2.42
C VAL A 144 -23.06 -20.78 -1.45
N THR A 145 -22.80 -20.57 -0.17
CA THR A 145 -23.52 -21.20 0.94
C THR A 145 -24.28 -20.15 1.74
N GLU A 146 -25.34 -20.58 2.43
CA GLU A 146 -26.14 -19.70 3.28
C GLU A 146 -25.33 -19.13 4.45
N GLU A 147 -24.42 -19.93 5.03
CA GLU A 147 -23.49 -19.47 6.07
C GLU A 147 -22.59 -18.32 5.57
N ASN A 148 -22.05 -18.45 4.35
CA ASN A 148 -21.20 -17.42 3.76
C ASN A 148 -22.00 -16.16 3.43
N PHE A 149 -23.23 -16.32 2.93
CA PHE A 149 -24.13 -15.21 2.68
C PHE A 149 -24.46 -14.44 3.97
N ASN A 150 -24.92 -15.13 5.01
CA ASN A 150 -25.24 -14.52 6.32
C ASN A 150 -24.03 -13.81 6.92
N SER A 151 -22.82 -14.37 6.72
CA SER A 151 -21.58 -13.71 7.11
C SER A 151 -21.33 -12.41 6.35
N MET A 152 -21.65 -12.35 5.05
CA MET A 152 -21.50 -11.13 4.25
C MET A 152 -22.51 -10.06 4.64
N VAL A 153 -23.76 -10.44 4.87
CA VAL A 153 -24.82 -9.53 5.37
C VAL A 153 -24.37 -8.91 6.69
N LYS A 154 -23.92 -9.74 7.65
CA LYS A 154 -23.44 -9.25 8.94
C LYS A 154 -22.22 -8.33 8.81
N MET A 155 -21.28 -8.65 7.92
CA MET A 155 -20.15 -7.74 7.64
C MET A 155 -20.60 -6.42 7.03
N HIS A 156 -21.63 -6.42 6.17
CA HIS A 156 -22.21 -5.22 5.59
C HIS A 156 -22.88 -4.35 6.67
N GLU A 157 -23.71 -4.94 7.53
CA GLU A 157 -24.33 -4.25 8.67
C GLU A 157 -23.30 -3.62 9.62
N LEU A 158 -22.25 -4.36 9.98
CA LEU A 158 -21.14 -3.86 10.81
C LEU A 158 -20.37 -2.72 10.14
N LYS A 159 -20.27 -2.74 8.82
CA LYS A 159 -19.65 -1.66 8.05
C LYS A 159 -20.53 -0.41 8.02
N GLU A 160 -21.83 -0.55 7.74
CA GLU A 160 -22.80 0.56 7.69
C GLU A 160 -22.97 1.23 9.07
N SER A 161 -22.95 0.43 10.14
CA SER A 161 -22.97 0.94 11.52
C SER A 161 -21.63 1.54 12.00
N GLY A 162 -20.54 1.34 11.26
CA GLY A 162 -19.21 1.79 11.64
C GLY A 162 -18.54 0.97 12.75
N ASP A 163 -19.07 -0.21 13.10
CA ASP A 163 -18.49 -1.11 14.10
C ASP A 163 -17.24 -1.83 13.56
N LYS A 164 -16.11 -1.12 13.61
CA LYS A 164 -14.81 -1.61 13.14
C LYS A 164 -14.30 -2.80 13.99
N GLU A 165 -14.64 -2.88 15.28
CA GLU A 165 -14.19 -3.96 16.16
C GLU A 165 -14.99 -5.25 15.94
N GLY A 166 -16.31 -5.14 15.82
CA GLY A 166 -17.19 -6.24 15.44
C GLY A 166 -16.82 -6.80 14.08
N LEU A 167 -16.58 -5.93 13.09
CA LEU A 167 -16.14 -6.35 11.75
C LEU A 167 -14.80 -7.10 11.79
N ARG A 168 -13.84 -6.62 12.59
CA ARG A 168 -12.54 -7.29 12.77
C ARG A 168 -12.71 -8.66 13.43
N THR A 169 -13.51 -8.74 14.48
CA THR A 169 -13.77 -9.98 15.22
C THR A 169 -14.39 -11.04 14.31
N LEU A 170 -15.43 -10.68 13.58
CA LEU A 170 -16.11 -11.57 12.63
C LEU A 170 -15.15 -12.08 11.54
N ARG A 171 -14.28 -11.21 11.00
CA ARG A 171 -13.28 -11.60 10.01
C ARG A 171 -12.29 -12.62 10.57
N MET A 172 -11.84 -12.42 11.81
CA MET A 172 -10.88 -13.32 12.46
C MET A 172 -11.51 -14.68 12.80
N ASP A 173 -12.77 -14.70 13.20
CA ASP A 173 -13.48 -15.94 13.51
C ASP A 173 -13.63 -16.83 12.26
N ARG A 174 -13.99 -16.24 11.12
CA ARG A 174 -14.10 -16.97 9.84
C ARG A 174 -12.80 -17.56 9.32
N LEU A 175 -11.65 -17.02 9.70
CA LEU A 175 -10.33 -17.54 9.29
C LEU A 175 -9.90 -18.79 10.06
N LYS A 176 -10.58 -19.12 11.16
CA LYS A 176 -10.25 -20.27 12.02
C LYS A 176 -11.03 -21.54 11.67
N LYS A 177 -12.02 -21.44 10.79
CA LYS A 177 -12.81 -22.57 10.26
C LYS A 177 -12.14 -23.12 9.00
#